data_AF-A0A2M7J6D5-F1
#
_entry.id   AF-A0A2M7J6D5-F1
#
_cell.length_a   1.000
_cell.length_b   1.000
_cell.length_c   1.000
_cell.angle_alpha   90.00
_cell.angle_beta   90.00
_cell.angle_gamma   90.00
#
_symmetry.space_group_name_H-M   'P 1'
#
loop_
_entity.id
_entity.type
_entity.pdbx_description
1 polymer ?
#
loop_
_entity_poly.entity_id
_entity_poly.type
_entity_poly.pdbx_seq_one_letter_code
_entity_poly.pdbx_strand_id
1 'polypeptide(L)'
;MKTEIIQFSLQLEIIHMSKWYPVVRYDTAHGFAHRDIIHQDNSVDKIPIFCLDYADALTFAEADLISNWRLYKNMFVEEVNSND
;
A
#
# COMPACT_ATOMS: atom_id res chain seq x y z
N MET A 1 18.08 25.26 7.08
CA MET A 1 17.88 23.95 6.43
C MET A 1 16.39 23.73 6.27
N LYS A 2 15.94 23.26 5.12
CA LYS A 2 14.55 22.85 4.91
C LYS A 2 14.49 21.35 5.21
N THR A 3 13.53 20.90 6.02
CA THR A 3 13.33 19.47 6.28
C THR A 3 12.55 18.88 5.10
N GLU A 4 13.02 17.77 4.57
CA GLU A 4 12.38 17.07 3.45
C GLU A 4 12.31 15.57 3.71
N ILE A 5 11.27 14.93 3.17
CA ILE A 5 11.15 13.47 3.17
C ILE A 5 11.99 12.95 1.99
N ILE A 6 13.04 12.18 2.30
CA ILE A 6 13.96 11.63 1.29
C ILE A 6 13.54 10.23 0.80
N GLN A 7 12.73 9.52 1.59
CA GLN A 7 12.15 8.22 1.26
C GLN A 7 11.04 7.89 2.27
N PHE A 8 10.09 7.05 1.89
CA PHE A 8 9.13 6.48 2.84
C PHE A 8 8.67 5.09 2.40
N SER A 9 8.08 4.36 3.35
CA SER A 9 7.33 3.13 3.13
C SER A 9 6.18 3.10 4.13
N LEU A 10 4.96 2.91 3.64
CA LEU A 10 3.75 2.79 4.44
C LEU A 10 2.95 1.59 3.95
N GLN A 11 2.55 0.69 4.85
CA GLN A 11 1.95 -0.60 4.48
C GLN A 11 0.72 -0.89 5.33
N LEU A 12 -0.34 -1.37 4.68
CA LEU A 12 -1.48 -2.02 5.31
C LEU A 12 -1.22 -3.52 5.37
N GLU A 13 -1.18 -4.05 6.58
CA GLU A 13 -1.17 -5.49 6.84
C GLU A 13 -2.48 -5.93 7.49
N ILE A 14 -2.93 -7.13 7.15
CA ILE A 14 -4.12 -7.73 7.73
C ILE A 14 -3.77 -9.08 8.32
N ILE A 15 -4.49 -9.47 9.38
CA ILE A 15 -4.40 -10.81 9.95
C ILE A 15 -5.58 -11.64 9.45
N HIS A 16 -5.28 -12.79 8.84
CA HIS A 16 -6.27 -13.77 8.37
C HIS A 16 -5.75 -15.19 8.64
N MET A 17 -6.58 -16.05 9.23
CA MET A 17 -6.19 -17.41 9.65
C MET A 17 -4.86 -17.47 10.42
N SER A 18 -4.66 -16.55 11.36
CA SER A 18 -3.42 -16.42 12.17
C SER A 18 -2.14 -16.11 11.38
N LYS A 19 -2.24 -15.67 10.13
CA LYS A 19 -1.12 -15.21 9.31
C LYS A 19 -1.30 -13.73 8.95
N TRP A 20 -0.19 -12.99 8.97
CA TRP A 20 -0.13 -11.62 8.50
C TRP A 20 0.10 -11.60 6.98
N TYR A 21 -0.66 -10.74 6.31
CA TYR A 21 -0.56 -10.53 4.87
C TYR A 21 -0.41 -9.04 4.59
N PRO A 22 0.60 -8.64 3.80
CA PRO A 22 0.64 -7.29 3.24
C PRO A 22 -0.42 -7.21 2.13
N VAL A 23 -1.19 -6.12 2.11
CA VAL A 23 -2.31 -5.96 1.16
C VAL A 23 -2.09 -4.76 0.24
N VAL A 24 -1.64 -3.64 0.81
CA VAL A 24 -1.28 -2.44 0.06
C VAL A 24 -0.03 -1.85 0.65
N ARG A 25 0.94 -1.49 -0.20
CA ARG A 25 2.15 -0.75 0.20
C ARG A 25 2.31 0.49 -0.66
N TYR A 26 2.69 1.58 -0.02
CA TYR A 26 3.16 2.79 -0.66
C TYR A 26 4.64 2.97 -0.34
N ASP A 27 5.50 3.13 -1.34
CA ASP A 27 6.92 3.39 -1.11
C ASP A 27 7.60 4.16 -2.25
N THR A 28 8.88 4.51 -2.03
CA THR A 28 9.72 5.27 -2.96
C THR A 28 10.97 4.50 -3.40
N ALA A 29 11.00 3.17 -3.28
CA ALA A 29 12.21 2.36 -3.48
C ALA A 29 12.83 2.47 -4.89
N HIS A 30 12.06 2.93 -5.88
CA HIS A 30 12.49 3.08 -7.27
C HIS A 30 12.69 4.53 -7.72
N GLY A 31 12.84 5.47 -6.78
CA GLY A 31 13.06 6.89 -7.09
C GLY A 31 11.79 7.64 -7.51
N PHE A 32 10.62 7.01 -7.39
CA PHE A 32 9.31 7.64 -7.51
C PHE A 32 8.32 6.95 -6.56
N ALA A 33 7.33 7.70 -6.08
CA ALA A 33 6.27 7.17 -5.24
C ALA A 33 5.32 6.28 -6.05
N HIS A 34 4.96 5.13 -5.48
CA HIS A 34 4.02 4.21 -6.10
C HIS A 34 3.23 3.44 -5.04
N ARG A 35 2.09 2.88 -5.47
CA ARG A 35 1.25 1.96 -4.71
C ARG A 35 1.39 0.56 -5.29
N ASP A 36 1.78 -0.39 -4.46
CA ASP A 36 1.74 -1.82 -4.72
C ASP A 36 0.44 -2.38 -4.10
N ILE A 37 -0.45 -2.95 -4.91
CA ILE A 37 -1.55 -3.80 -4.43
C ILE A 37 -1.03 -5.25 -4.48
N ILE A 38 -1.07 -5.93 -3.34
CA ILE A 38 -0.44 -7.24 -3.15
C ILE A 38 -1.54 -8.29 -3.02
N HIS A 39 -1.55 -9.25 -3.94
CA HIS A 39 -2.53 -10.33 -3.98
C HIS A 39 -2.07 -11.53 -3.13
N GLN A 40 -3.00 -12.45 -2.84
CA GLN A 40 -2.72 -13.65 -2.04
C GLN A 40 -1.57 -14.51 -2.61
N ASP A 41 -1.47 -14.60 -3.94
CA ASP A 41 -0.42 -15.35 -4.64
C ASP A 41 0.95 -14.63 -4.66
N ASN A 42 1.03 -13.47 -4.01
CA ASN A 42 2.16 -12.54 -3.99
C ASN A 42 2.43 -11.83 -5.33
N SER A 43 1.53 -11.92 -6.31
CA SER A 43 1.56 -11.00 -7.45
C SER A 43 1.28 -9.57 -6.99
N VAL A 44 1.84 -8.60 -7.72
CA VAL A 44 1.80 -7.19 -7.33
C VAL A 44 1.40 -6.32 -8.50
N ASP A 45 0.30 -5.59 -8.33
CA ASP A 45 -0.10 -4.51 -9.22
C ASP A 45 0.56 -3.19 -8.75
N LYS A 46 1.57 -2.76 -9.51
CA LYS A 46 2.34 -1.54 -9.23
C LYS A 46 1.76 -0.34 -9.97
N ILE A 47 1.33 0.66 -9.22
CA ILE A 47 0.64 1.85 -9.72
C ILE A 47 1.46 3.09 -9.35
N PRO A 48 2.07 3.80 -10.32
CA PRO A 48 2.78 5.05 -10.06
C PRO A 48 1.84 6.12 -9.48
N ILE A 49 2.36 6.95 -8.59
CA ILE A 49 1.62 8.08 -8.00
C ILE A 49 2.20 9.37 -8.56
N PHE A 50 1.32 10.21 -9.11
CA PHE A 50 1.67 11.56 -9.53
C PHE A 50 1.49 12.52 -8.36
N CYS A 51 2.61 12.99 -7.81
CA CYS A 51 2.68 13.88 -6.65
C CYS A 51 3.73 14.96 -6.89
N LEU A 52 3.65 16.07 -6.15
CA LEU A 52 4.63 17.16 -6.24
C LEU A 52 5.99 16.77 -5.65
N ASP A 53 5.97 16.10 -4.50
CA ASP A 53 7.14 15.61 -3.78
C ASP A 53 6.76 14.41 -2.89
N TYR A 54 7.74 13.87 -2.14
CA TYR A 54 7.48 12.73 -1.25
C TYR A 54 6.65 13.06 -0.02
N ALA A 55 6.56 14.33 0.39
CA ALA A 55 5.69 14.73 1.49
C ALA A 55 4.22 14.71 1.04
N ASP A 56 3.95 15.20 -0.17
CA ASP A 56 2.66 15.10 -0.84
C ASP A 56 2.25 13.63 -1.04
N ALA A 57 3.17 12.81 -1.55
CA ALA A 57 2.95 11.37 -1.72
C ALA A 57 2.64 10.64 -0.40
N LEU A 58 3.37 10.94 0.68
CA LEU A 58 3.15 10.34 1.99
C LEU A 58 1.79 10.76 2.57
N THR A 59 1.43 12.04 2.41
CA THR A 59 0.12 12.57 2.83
C THR A 59 -1.01 11.86 2.08
N PHE A 60 -0.85 11.66 0.77
CA PHE A 60 -1.80 10.89 -0.04
C PHE A 60 -1.90 9.42 0.42
N ALA A 61 -0.76 8.77 0.66
CA ALA A 61 -0.70 7.38 1.12
C ALA A 61 -1.43 7.18 2.46
N GLU A 62 -1.20 8.06 3.44
CA GLU A 62 -1.93 8.02 4.72
C GLU A 62 -3.43 8.20 4.52
N ALA A 63 -3.84 9.22 3.78
CA ALA A 63 -5.24 9.53 3.55
C ALA A 63 -5.98 8.38 2.85
N ASP A 64 -5.35 7.76 1.85
CA ASP A 64 -5.91 6.60 1.15
C ASP A 64 -6.04 5.39 2.07
N LEU A 65 -4.99 5.00 2.79
CA LEU A 65 -5.06 3.84 3.67
C LEU A 65 -6.10 4.04 4.78
N ILE A 66 -6.17 5.22 5.41
CA ILE A 66 -7.16 5.52 6.45
C ILE A 66 -8.59 5.44 5.89
N SER A 67 -8.80 5.94 4.68
CA SER A 67 -10.14 6.00 4.07
C SER A 67 -10.59 4.66 3.49
N ASN A 68 -9.64 3.88 2.95
CA ASN A 68 -9.92 2.72 2.10
C ASN A 68 -9.49 1.37 2.70
N TRP A 69 -8.90 1.31 3.90
CA TRP A 69 -8.40 0.03 4.47
C TRP A 69 -9.44 -1.11 4.51
N ARG A 70 -10.72 -0.79 4.73
CA ARG A 70 -11.79 -1.80 4.75
C ARG A 70 -12.01 -2.42 3.37
N LEU A 71 -11.96 -1.59 2.32
CA LEU A 71 -12.10 -2.05 0.94
C LEU A 71 -10.94 -2.98 0.58
N TYR A 72 -9.70 -2.54 0.83
CA TYR A 72 -8.51 -3.36 0.58
C TYR A 72 -8.55 -4.69 1.33
N LYS A 73 -8.91 -4.67 2.62
CA LYS A 73 -9.07 -5.90 3.40
C LYS A 73 -10.12 -6.83 2.78
N ASN A 74 -11.28 -6.30 2.40
CA ASN A 74 -12.37 -7.11 1.88
C ASN A 74 -11.99 -7.73 0.54
N MET A 75 -11.40 -6.96 -0.39
CA MET A 75 -10.91 -7.48 -1.66
C MET A 75 -9.92 -8.63 -1.45
N PHE A 76 -8.93 -8.45 -0.57
CA PHE A 76 -7.95 -9.49 -0.28
C PHE A 76 -8.57 -10.75 0.33
N VAL A 77 -9.50 -10.59 1.28
CA VAL A 77 -10.18 -11.75 1.89
C VAL A 77 -11.09 -12.47 0.90
N GLU A 78 -11.74 -11.74 -0.01
CA GLU A 78 -12.52 -12.34 -1.11
C GLU A 78 -11.63 -13.13 -2.08
N GLU A 79 -10.45 -12.62 -2.41
CA GLU A 79 -9.44 -13.35 -3.19
C GLU A 79 -9.02 -14.64 -2.48
N VAL A 80 -8.68 -14.57 -1.19
CA VAL A 80 -8.29 -15.73 -0.38
C VAL A 80 -9.37 -16.82 -0.40
N ASN A 81 -10.62 -16.44 -0.10
CA ASN A 81 -11.72 -17.39 -0.03
C ASN A 81 -12.10 -17.98 -1.41
N SER A 82 -11.75 -17.32 -2.52
CA SER A 82 -12.06 -17.81 -3.87
C SER A 82 -11.00 -18.79 -4.40
N ASN A 83 -9.82 -18.81 -3.78
CA ASN A 83 -8.70 -19.67 -4.15
C ASN A 83 -8.51 -20.87 -3.20
N ASP A 84 -9.35 -20.99 -2.16
CA ASP A 84 -9.48 -22.15 -1.27
C ASP A 84 -10.50 -23.18 -1.81
#